data_AF-A0A933Z5X5-F1
#
_entry.id   AF-A0A933Z5X5-F1
#
_cell.length_a   1.000
_cell.length_b   1.000
_cell.length_c   1.000
_cell.angle_alpha   90.00
_cell.angle_beta   90.00
_cell.angle_gamma   90.00
#
_symmetry.space_group_name_H-M   'P 1'
#
loop_
_entity.id
_entity.type
_entity.pdbx_description
1 polymer ?
#
loop_
_entity_poly.entity_id
_entity_poly.type
_entity_poly.pdbx_seq_one_letter_code
_entity_poly.pdbx_strand_id
1 'polypeptide(L)'
;MRCPACAAQMTCRLGEHQYSESGLDGVYLSDVELWECPCGEKAVGIPAVPELHRLLGQELVRKRSLLDGAEIRFLRKNLGLAAKDLADLLGVDKATVSRWENGKQVPDRTTDRLIRLVYAAHKGISLPWLMEQFPGIAEQQTPAPPLRVPRSFWSREPGPQESCHR
;
A
#
# COMPACT_ATOMS: atom_id res chain seq x y z
N MET A 1 -25.23 2.95 7.25
CA MET A 1 -24.60 3.44 8.51
C MET A 1 -25.12 4.84 8.85
N ARG A 2 -24.89 5.32 10.08
CA ARG A 2 -25.16 6.73 10.47
C ARG A 2 -23.92 7.59 10.29
N CYS A 3 -24.10 8.83 9.85
CA CYS A 3 -23.02 9.79 9.65
C CYS A 3 -22.38 10.19 10.99
N PRO A 4 -21.04 10.18 11.12
CA PRO A 4 -20.36 10.61 12.34
C PRO A 4 -20.48 12.12 12.61
N ALA A 5 -20.70 12.94 11.57
CA ALA A 5 -20.78 14.40 11.69
C ALA A 5 -22.18 14.91 12.08
N CYS A 6 -23.25 14.36 11.48
CA CYS A 6 -24.62 14.86 11.67
C CYS A 6 -25.65 13.80 12.11
N ALA A 7 -25.21 12.56 12.36
CA ALA A 7 -26.05 11.42 12.74
C ALA A 7 -27.14 10.97 11.74
N ALA A 8 -27.28 11.64 10.59
CA ALA A 8 -28.22 11.26 9.54
C ALA A 8 -27.88 9.89 8.91
N GLN A 9 -28.87 9.25 8.30
CA GLN A 9 -28.68 8.01 7.56
C GLN A 9 -27.90 8.28 6.27
N MET A 10 -26.82 7.52 6.05
CA MET A 10 -26.02 7.60 4.84
C MET A 10 -26.54 6.66 3.75
N THR A 11 -26.38 7.05 2.49
CA THR A 11 -26.61 6.18 1.32
C THR A 11 -25.34 5.43 0.99
N CYS A 12 -25.48 4.19 0.52
CA CYS A 12 -24.38 3.31 0.17
C CYS A 12 -24.44 2.98 -1.31
N ARG A 13 -23.28 2.93 -1.97
CA ARG A 13 -23.14 2.32 -3.30
C ARG A 13 -21.82 1.60 -3.41
N LEU A 14 -21.75 0.66 -4.35
CA LEU A 14 -20.46 0.06 -4.72
C LEU A 14 -19.75 0.92 -5.76
N GLY A 15 -18.44 0.96 -5.68
CA GLY A 15 -17.65 1.65 -6.66
C GLY A 15 -16.15 1.53 -6.42
N GLU A 16 -15.44 2.44 -7.06
CA GLU A 16 -13.99 2.55 -6.98
C GLU A 16 -13.57 3.69 -6.06
N HIS A 17 -12.55 3.44 -5.23
CA HIS A 17 -11.91 4.44 -4.36
C HIS A 17 -10.41 4.52 -4.66
N GLN A 18 -9.88 5.73 -4.85
CA GLN A 18 -8.43 5.93 -4.90
C GLN A 18 -7.87 5.91 -3.47
N TYR A 19 -7.09 4.88 -3.14
CA TYR A 19 -6.62 4.61 -1.78
C TYR A 19 -5.35 5.41 -1.42
N SER A 20 -5.51 6.73 -1.44
CA SER A 20 -4.47 7.71 -1.10
C SER A 20 -3.99 7.60 0.37
N GLU A 21 -4.79 7.02 1.25
CA GLU A 21 -4.48 6.81 2.66
C GLU A 21 -3.31 5.82 2.87
N SER A 22 -3.00 4.99 1.85
CA SER A 22 -1.78 4.19 1.83
C SER A 22 -0.51 5.04 1.69
N GLY A 23 -0.62 6.25 1.12
CA GLY A 23 0.51 7.06 0.71
C GLY A 23 1.18 6.59 -0.58
N LEU A 24 0.61 5.60 -1.28
CA LEU A 24 1.02 5.17 -2.61
C LEU A 24 0.19 5.89 -3.67
N ASP A 25 0.84 6.28 -4.76
CA ASP A 25 0.15 6.78 -5.93
C ASP A 25 -0.40 5.62 -6.77
N GLY A 26 -1.57 5.82 -7.38
CA GLY A 26 -2.11 4.87 -8.34
C GLY A 26 -2.73 3.58 -7.76
N VAL A 27 -3.05 3.52 -6.46
CA VAL A 27 -3.81 2.40 -5.89
C VAL A 27 -5.31 2.69 -5.91
N TYR A 28 -6.09 1.81 -6.52
CA TYR A 28 -7.54 1.91 -6.64
C TYR A 28 -8.20 0.65 -6.07
N LEU A 29 -9.10 0.80 -5.11
CA LEU A 29 -9.89 -0.31 -4.57
C LEU A 29 -11.20 -0.40 -5.32
N SER A 30 -11.49 -1.56 -5.90
CA SER A 30 -12.78 -1.82 -6.55
C SER A 30 -13.70 -2.64 -5.66
N ASP A 31 -15.01 -2.51 -5.91
CA ASP A 31 -16.06 -3.25 -5.19
C ASP A 31 -16.09 -2.95 -3.68
N VAL A 32 -15.76 -1.70 -3.33
CA VAL A 32 -15.83 -1.19 -1.95
C VAL A 32 -17.11 -0.39 -1.73
N GLU A 33 -17.56 -0.36 -0.47
CA GLU A 33 -18.72 0.40 -0.03
C GLU A 33 -18.36 1.88 0.03
N LEU A 34 -19.02 2.70 -0.79
CA LEU A 34 -18.90 4.16 -0.78
C LEU A 34 -20.15 4.73 -0.13
N TRP A 35 -19.95 5.44 0.96
CA TRP A 35 -21.03 6.04 1.73
C TRP A 35 -21.03 7.55 1.54
N GLU A 36 -22.22 8.11 1.33
CA GLU A 36 -22.41 9.55 1.21
C GLU A 36 -23.56 10.00 2.10
N CYS A 37 -23.34 11.10 2.83
CA CYS A 37 -24.34 11.72 3.66
C CYS A 37 -24.90 12.98 2.99
N PRO A 38 -26.19 13.31 3.16
CA PRO A 38 -26.74 14.59 2.68
C PRO A 38 -26.02 15.85 3.18
N CYS A 39 -25.28 15.78 4.30
CA CYS A 39 -24.48 16.89 4.81
C CYS A 39 -23.11 17.05 4.09
N GLY A 40 -22.78 16.15 3.16
CA GLY A 40 -21.51 16.14 2.41
C GLY A 40 -20.43 15.20 2.94
N GLU A 41 -20.66 14.54 4.10
CA GLU A 41 -19.71 13.57 4.65
C GLU A 41 -19.61 12.31 3.80
N LYS A 42 -18.39 11.80 3.59
CA LYS A 42 -18.12 10.61 2.78
C LYS A 42 -17.31 9.59 3.58
N ALA A 43 -17.59 8.30 3.38
CA ALA A 43 -16.82 7.22 4.00
C ALA A 43 -16.62 6.05 3.04
N VAL A 44 -15.56 5.27 3.26
CA VAL A 44 -15.23 4.09 2.45
C VAL A 44 -15.11 2.87 3.36
N GLY A 45 -15.77 1.78 2.99
CA GLY A 45 -15.71 0.50 3.70
C GLY A 45 -14.43 -0.28 3.36
N ILE A 46 -13.46 -0.27 4.29
CA ILE A 46 -12.20 -1.01 4.19
C ILE A 46 -12.01 -1.89 5.43
N PRO A 47 -12.69 -3.04 5.52
CA PRO A 47 -12.75 -3.84 6.74
C PRO A 47 -11.42 -4.50 7.14
N ALA A 48 -10.56 -4.79 6.18
CA ALA A 48 -9.36 -5.61 6.35
C ALA A 48 -8.10 -4.86 5.87
N VAL A 49 -7.83 -3.70 6.48
CA VAL A 49 -6.65 -2.86 6.15
C VAL A 49 -5.32 -3.62 6.28
N PRO A 50 -5.07 -4.43 7.33
CA PRO A 50 -3.81 -5.16 7.45
C PRO A 50 -3.56 -6.13 6.27
N GLU A 51 -4.59 -6.84 5.84
CA GLU A 51 -4.56 -7.76 4.70
C GLU A 51 -4.36 -7.02 3.39
N LEU A 52 -5.06 -5.89 3.21
CA LEU A 52 -4.87 -5.01 2.05
C LEU A 52 -3.42 -4.53 1.97
N HIS A 53 -2.86 -4.03 3.08
CA HIS A 53 -1.47 -3.56 3.07
C HIS A 53 -0.46 -4.70 2.88
N ARG A 54 -0.75 -5.91 3.38
CA ARG A 54 0.06 -7.10 3.11
C ARG A 54 0.10 -7.40 1.62
N LEU A 55 -1.06 -7.35 0.94
CA LEU A 55 -1.15 -7.53 -0.51
C LEU A 55 -0.35 -6.44 -1.25
N LEU A 56 -0.57 -5.16 -0.92
CA LEU A 56 0.15 -4.06 -1.56
C LEU A 56 1.67 -4.21 -1.41
N GLY A 57 2.15 -4.53 -0.21
CA GLY A 57 3.59 -4.73 0.00
C GLY A 57 4.14 -5.96 -0.72
N GLN A 58 3.34 -7.02 -0.90
CA GLN A 58 3.71 -8.16 -1.75
C GLN A 58 3.85 -7.73 -3.21
N GLU A 59 2.96 -6.91 -3.74
CA GLU A 59 3.05 -6.40 -5.11
C GLU A 59 4.27 -5.49 -5.30
N LEU A 60 4.57 -4.63 -4.32
CA LEU A 60 5.74 -3.75 -4.38
C LEU A 60 7.07 -4.52 -4.42
N VAL A 61 7.26 -5.55 -3.58
CA VAL A 61 8.50 -6.33 -3.62
C VAL A 61 8.67 -7.14 -4.91
N ARG A 62 7.58 -7.35 -5.67
CA ARG A 62 7.55 -8.04 -6.96
C ARG A 62 7.76 -7.12 -8.16
N LYS A 63 7.62 -5.80 -7.98
CA LYS A 63 7.76 -4.80 -9.03
C LYS A 63 9.09 -4.96 -9.77
N ARG A 64 9.06 -4.90 -11.11
CA ARG A 64 10.25 -5.08 -11.98
C ARG A 64 11.05 -3.80 -12.24
N SER A 65 10.82 -2.75 -11.46
CA SER A 65 11.62 -1.53 -11.45
C SER A 65 11.97 -1.14 -10.02
N LEU A 66 12.95 -0.24 -9.87
CA LEU A 66 13.35 0.27 -8.57
C LEU A 66 12.18 0.88 -7.81
N LEU A 67 12.21 0.72 -6.50
CA LEU A 67 11.26 1.33 -5.59
C LEU A 67 11.43 2.84 -5.60
N ASP A 68 10.31 3.56 -5.60
CA ASP A 68 10.29 5.00 -5.37
C ASP A 68 10.20 5.36 -3.89
N GLY A 69 10.24 6.66 -3.60
CA GLY A 69 10.21 7.15 -2.22
C GLY A 69 8.91 6.82 -1.49
N ALA A 70 7.77 6.86 -2.16
CA ALA A 70 6.47 6.52 -1.59
C ALA A 70 6.39 5.02 -1.29
N GLU A 71 6.90 4.18 -2.19
CA GLU A 71 6.97 2.73 -2.04
C GLU A 71 7.88 2.32 -0.88
N ILE A 72 9.08 2.91 -0.76
CA ILE A 72 10.00 2.69 0.37
C ILE A 72 9.33 3.09 1.69
N ARG A 73 8.70 4.26 1.71
CA ARG A 73 7.98 4.77 2.89
C ARG A 73 6.83 3.85 3.28
N PHE A 74 6.06 3.36 2.31
CA PHE A 74 4.97 2.42 2.54
C PHE A 74 5.49 1.13 3.16
N LEU A 75 6.49 0.49 2.55
CA LEU A 75 7.08 -0.75 3.06
C LEU A 75 7.58 -0.55 4.49
N ARG A 76 8.30 0.55 4.76
CA ARG A 76 8.79 0.86 6.12
C ARG A 76 7.67 1.02 7.12
N LYS A 77 6.67 1.85 6.82
CA LYS A 77 5.53 2.08 7.72
C LYS A 77 4.74 0.81 7.94
N ASN A 78 4.61 -0.04 6.93
CA ASN A 78 3.93 -1.32 7.06
C ASN A 78 4.70 -2.33 7.92
N LEU A 79 6.01 -2.15 8.09
CA LEU A 79 6.82 -2.85 9.09
C LEU A 79 6.73 -2.22 10.50
N GLY A 80 6.05 -1.08 10.66
CA GLY A 80 5.98 -0.35 11.92
C GLY A 80 7.28 0.37 12.31
N LEU A 81 8.21 0.55 11.37
CA LEU A 81 9.56 1.08 11.64
C LEU A 81 9.61 2.60 11.54
N ALA A 82 10.35 3.25 12.43
CA ALA A 82 10.78 4.63 12.23
C ALA A 82 11.85 4.71 11.13
N ALA A 83 12.04 5.90 10.55
CA ALA A 83 13.06 6.09 9.51
C ALA A 83 14.49 5.78 10.00
N LYS A 84 14.76 5.98 11.30
CA LYS A 84 16.04 5.62 11.92
C LYS A 84 16.22 4.11 11.97
N ASP A 85 15.18 3.35 12.34
CA ASP A 85 15.28 1.89 12.47
C ASP A 85 15.56 1.23 11.11
N LEU A 86 14.92 1.71 10.04
CA LEU A 86 15.24 1.25 8.69
C LEU A 86 16.68 1.59 8.31
N ALA A 87 17.15 2.79 8.64
CA ALA A 87 18.51 3.21 8.34
C ALA A 87 19.55 2.32 9.06
N ASP A 88 19.31 2.03 10.34
CA ASP A 88 20.15 1.15 11.16
C ASP A 88 20.17 -0.28 10.59
N LEU A 89 19.03 -0.82 10.12
CA LEU A 89 18.95 -2.13 9.44
C LEU A 89 19.71 -2.18 8.11
N LEU A 90 19.71 -1.08 7.35
CA LEU A 90 20.36 -1.00 6.04
C LEU A 90 21.84 -0.57 6.13
N GLY A 91 22.32 -0.19 7.31
CA GLY A 91 23.68 0.31 7.50
C GLY A 91 23.95 1.67 6.85
N VAL A 92 22.94 2.55 6.81
CA VAL A 92 23.04 3.91 6.23
C VAL A 92 22.60 4.98 7.22
N ASP A 93 22.89 6.25 6.93
CA ASP A 93 22.36 7.36 7.72
C ASP A 93 20.84 7.55 7.55
N LYS A 94 20.16 7.96 8.62
CA LYS A 94 18.74 8.38 8.59
C LYS A 94 18.47 9.41 7.49
N ALA A 95 19.40 10.33 7.25
CA ALA A 95 19.29 11.35 6.21
C ALA A 95 19.23 10.75 4.80
N THR A 96 19.88 9.59 4.58
CA THR A 96 19.85 8.86 3.31
C THR A 96 18.47 8.26 3.08
N VAL A 97 17.88 7.57 4.08
CA VAL A 97 16.49 7.10 4.01
C VAL A 97 15.52 8.24 3.75
N SER A 98 15.70 9.38 4.44
CA SER A 98 14.88 10.57 4.22
C SER A 98 14.98 11.10 2.78
N ARG A 99 16.17 11.09 2.16
CA ARG A 99 16.32 11.51 0.77
C ARG A 99 15.61 10.57 -0.19
N TRP A 100 15.67 9.25 0.03
CA TRP A 100 14.93 8.27 -0.77
C TRP A 100 13.42 8.50 -0.67
N GLU A 101 12.89 8.56 0.55
CA GLU A 101 11.44 8.69 0.76
C GLU A 101 10.82 9.99 0.26
N ASN A 102 11.63 11.04 0.09
CA ASN A 102 11.19 12.32 -0.43
C ASN A 102 11.57 12.52 -1.91
N GLY A 103 11.99 11.45 -2.60
CA GLY A 103 12.34 11.48 -4.03
C GLY A 103 13.56 12.36 -4.35
N LYS A 104 14.37 12.71 -3.35
CA LYS A 104 15.60 13.51 -3.53
C LYS A 104 16.78 12.67 -3.98
N GLN A 105 16.70 11.35 -3.82
CA GLN A 105 17.70 10.39 -4.27
C GLN A 105 17.00 9.07 -4.59
N VAL A 106 17.50 8.34 -5.58
CA VAL A 106 17.07 6.97 -5.88
C VAL A 106 18.06 6.00 -5.21
N PRO A 107 17.60 4.96 -4.49
CA PRO A 107 18.51 3.93 -3.99
C PRO A 107 19.15 3.16 -5.14
N ASP A 108 20.39 2.70 -4.96
CA ASP A 108 20.98 1.79 -5.94
C ASP A 108 20.29 0.40 -5.91
N ARG A 109 20.59 -0.44 -6.91
CA ARG A 109 19.96 -1.76 -7.05
C ARG A 109 20.21 -2.68 -5.87
N THR A 110 21.39 -2.57 -5.25
CA THR A 110 21.77 -3.42 -4.11
C THR A 110 20.94 -3.04 -2.88
N THR A 111 20.80 -1.74 -2.65
CA THR A 111 19.99 -1.16 -1.58
C THR A 111 18.51 -1.46 -1.79
N ASP A 112 17.98 -1.30 -3.00
CA ASP A 112 16.61 -1.68 -3.36
C ASP A 112 16.33 -3.15 -3.04
N ARG A 113 17.22 -4.06 -3.48
CA ARG A 113 17.13 -5.49 -3.16
C ARG A 113 17.17 -5.74 -1.66
N LEU A 114 18.04 -5.05 -0.92
CA LEU A 114 18.13 -5.19 0.53
C LEU A 114 16.83 -4.74 1.23
N ILE A 115 16.23 -3.63 0.80
CA ILE A 115 14.93 -3.17 1.30
C ILE A 115 13.86 -4.25 1.08
N ARG A 116 13.81 -4.86 -0.11
CA ARG A 116 12.87 -5.94 -0.42
C ARG A 116 13.12 -7.19 0.44
N LEU A 117 14.38 -7.57 0.66
CA LEU A 117 14.75 -8.70 1.52
C LEU A 117 14.36 -8.46 2.98
N VAL A 118 14.62 -7.27 3.53
CA VAL A 118 14.23 -6.90 4.89
C VAL A 118 12.71 -6.99 5.06
N TYR A 119 11.96 -6.42 4.11
CA TYR A 119 10.50 -6.49 4.13
C TYR A 119 9.99 -7.93 4.04
N ALA A 120 10.54 -8.72 3.10
CA ALA A 120 10.15 -10.10 2.88
C ALA A 120 10.42 -10.98 4.09
N ALA A 121 11.60 -10.85 4.72
CA ALA A 121 11.95 -11.59 5.92
C ALA A 121 10.98 -11.31 7.07
N HIS A 122 10.61 -10.04 7.29
CA HIS A 122 9.71 -9.66 8.37
C HIS A 122 8.25 -10.07 8.12
N LYS A 123 7.80 -10.08 6.86
CA LYS A 123 6.43 -10.48 6.49
C LYS A 123 6.26 -11.96 6.20
N GLY A 124 7.33 -12.75 6.29
CA GLY A 124 7.32 -14.18 5.98
C GLY A 124 7.07 -14.46 4.49
N ILE A 125 7.57 -13.60 3.60
CA ILE A 125 7.60 -13.85 2.16
C ILE A 125 8.82 -14.73 1.87
N SER A 126 8.65 -15.75 1.02
CA SER A 126 9.74 -16.65 0.64
C SER A 126 10.91 -15.89 0.00
N LEU A 127 12.06 -15.89 0.69
CA LEU A 127 13.28 -15.26 0.19
C LEU A 127 13.82 -15.93 -1.08
N PRO A 128 13.90 -17.29 -1.17
CA PRO A 128 14.32 -17.95 -2.41
C PRO A 128 13.51 -17.48 -3.62
N TRP A 129 12.18 -17.47 -3.48
CA TRP A 129 11.27 -17.05 -4.53
C TRP A 129 11.47 -15.58 -4.93
N LEU A 130 11.67 -14.69 -3.96
CA LEU A 130 11.90 -13.26 -4.22
C LEU A 130 13.24 -13.04 -4.93
N MET A 131 14.30 -13.73 -4.50
CA MET A 131 15.64 -13.60 -5.06
C MET A 131 15.69 -14.05 -6.54
N GLU A 132 14.90 -15.04 -6.94
CA GLU A 132 14.75 -15.45 -8.34
C GLU A 132 14.26 -14.30 -9.25
N GLN A 133 13.56 -13.30 -8.69
CA GLN A 133 13.04 -12.16 -9.46
C GLN A 133 14.07 -11.03 -9.65
N PHE A 134 15.13 -10.99 -8.84
CA PHE A 134 16.10 -9.88 -8.81
C PHE A 134 16.85 -9.61 -10.12
N PRO A 135 17.18 -10.61 -10.96
CA PRO A 135 17.75 -10.36 -12.28
C PRO A 135 16.84 -9.52 -13.18
N GLY A 136 15.53 -9.60 -12.99
CA GLY A 136 14.52 -8.90 -13.80
C GLY A 136 14.19 -7.47 -13.35
N ILE A 137 14.85 -6.95 -12.31
CA ILE A 137 14.63 -5.57 -11.83
C ILE A 137 15.43 -4.59 -12.71
N ALA A 138 14.71 -3.73 -13.44
CA ALA A 138 15.24 -2.64 -14.24
C ALA A 138 15.87 -1.54 -13.35
N GLU A 139 16.89 -0.85 -13.88
CA GLU A 139 17.65 0.17 -13.14
C GLU A 139 16.92 1.51 -13.02
N GLN A 140 15.85 1.70 -13.79
CA GLN A 140 15.09 2.93 -13.83
C GLN A 140 13.85 2.79 -12.95
N GLN A 141 13.54 3.83 -12.18
CA GLN A 141 12.22 3.98 -11.59
C GLN A 141 11.22 4.19 -12.73
N THR A 142 10.15 3.42 -12.72
CA THR A 142 9.00 3.64 -13.58
C THR A 142 7.80 3.85 -12.67
N PRO A 143 6.92 4.83 -12.96
CA PRO A 143 5.64 4.92 -12.28
C PRO A 143 4.97 3.55 -12.40
N ALA A 144 4.57 2.98 -11.27
CA ALA A 144 3.80 1.75 -11.32
C ALA A 144 2.51 2.05 -12.11
N PRO A 145 2.10 1.16 -13.03
CA PRO A 145 0.78 1.30 -13.62
C PRO A 145 -0.27 1.29 -12.50
N PRO A 146 -1.42 1.97 -12.67
CA PRO A 146 -2.49 1.98 -11.68
C PRO A 146 -2.83 0.55 -11.23
N LEU A 147 -2.66 0.29 -9.94
CA LEU A 147 -2.96 -0.99 -9.32
C LEU A 147 -4.42 -0.98 -8.87
N ARG A 148 -5.26 -1.71 -9.59
CA ARG A 148 -6.66 -1.93 -9.23
C ARG A 148 -6.77 -3.21 -8.40
N VAL A 149 -7.26 -3.08 -7.17
CA VAL A 149 -7.35 -4.17 -6.20
C VAL A 149 -8.81 -4.42 -5.82
N PRO A 150 -9.43 -5.50 -6.31
CA PRO A 150 -10.77 -5.89 -5.89
C PRO A 150 -10.86 -6.17 -4.39
N ARG A 151 -11.97 -5.78 -3.75
CA ARG A 151 -12.23 -6.07 -2.33
C ARG A 151 -12.06 -7.56 -1.99
N SER A 152 -12.45 -8.44 -2.90
CA SER A 152 -12.35 -9.90 -2.73
C SER A 152 -10.92 -10.42 -2.55
N PHE A 153 -9.89 -9.64 -2.91
CA PHE A 153 -8.50 -10.07 -2.81
C PHE A 153 -7.92 -9.90 -1.39
N TRP A 154 -8.54 -9.04 -0.57
CA TRP A 154 -8.02 -8.69 0.75
C TRP A 154 -9.06 -8.77 1.87
N SER A 155 -10.36 -8.85 1.56
CA SER A 155 -11.43 -9.03 2.54
C SER A 155 -12.09 -10.41 2.41
N ARG A 156 -12.19 -11.13 3.52
CA ARG A 156 -12.99 -12.37 3.64
C ARG A 156 -14.37 -12.14 4.24
N GLU A 157 -14.64 -10.94 4.75
CA GLU A 157 -15.97 -10.59 5.23
C GLU A 157 -16.97 -10.72 4.09
N PRO A 158 -18.22 -11.15 4.38
CA PRO A 158 -19.27 -11.17 3.39
C PRO A 158 -19.30 -9.84 2.63
N GLY A 159 -19.60 -9.95 1.33
CA GLY A 159 -19.69 -8.79 0.45
C GLY A 159 -20.58 -7.69 1.04
N PRO A 160 -20.48 -6.48 0.47
CA PRO A 160 -21.23 -5.31 0.95
C PRO A 160 -22.66 -5.66 1.36
N GLN A 161 -23.08 -5.17 2.53
CA GLN A 161 -24.38 -5.50 3.12
C GLN A 161 -25.51 -5.25 2.10
N GLU A 162 -26.65 -5.98 2.20
CA GLU A 162 -27.83 -5.77 1.34
C GLU A 162 -28.24 -4.29 1.21
N SER A 163 -27.91 -3.46 2.21
CA SER A 163 -28.11 -2.00 2.20
C SER A 163 -27.34 -1.23 1.12
N CYS A 164 -26.31 -1.81 0.51
CA CYS A 164 -25.55 -1.22 -0.61
C CYS A 164 -26.02 -1.73 -1.99
N HIS A 165 -26.90 -2.74 -2.00
CA HIS A 165 -27.51 -3.32 -3.19
C HIS A 165 -28.91 -2.76 -3.50
N ARG A 166 -29.43 -1.84 -2.68
CA ARG A 166 -30.69 -1.12 -2.91
C ARG A 166 -30.46 0.32 -3.33
#